data_AF-A0A952E4J5-F1
#
_entry.id   AF-A0A952E4J5-F1
#
_cell.length_a   1.000
_cell.length_b   1.000
_cell.length_c   1.000
_cell.angle_alpha   90.00
_cell.angle_beta   90.00
_cell.angle_gamma   90.00
#
_symmetry.space_group_name_H-M   'P 1'
#
loop_
_entity.id
_entity.type
_entity.pdbx_description
1 polymer ?
#
loop_
_entity_poly.entity_id
_entity_poly.type
_entity_poly.pdbx_seq_one_letter_code
_entity_poly.pdbx_strand_id
1 'polypeptide(L)'
;MIEDRLLLYRFKRGDADALRRIYEKYEVYLLTVATALLNDIGAAEDVLHDSFVAFAESAHKIRLEGNLRSFLATCVANRSHDVMRKRSRNPESLNKAAMFTCDEKGSEPDVCLF
;
A
#
# COMPACT_ATOMS: atom_id res chain seq x y z
N MET A 1 -13.95 -5.72 10.20
CA MET A 1 -15.00 -6.72 10.50
C MET A 1 -14.41 -7.93 11.21
N ILE A 2 -15.22 -8.84 11.76
CA ILE A 2 -14.75 -10.10 12.38
C ILE A 2 -13.98 -10.94 11.36
N GLU A 3 -14.45 -10.97 10.11
CA GLU A 3 -13.80 -11.70 9.02
C GLU A 3 -12.36 -11.21 8.76
N ASP A 4 -12.14 -9.89 8.69
CA ASP A 4 -10.80 -9.32 8.45
C ASP A 4 -9.83 -9.69 9.58
N ARG A 5 -10.33 -9.74 10.82
CA ARG A 5 -9.54 -10.17 11.98
C ARG A 5 -9.18 -11.65 11.90
N LEU A 6 -10.10 -12.50 11.43
CA LEU A 6 -9.85 -13.92 11.25
C LEU A 6 -8.84 -14.18 10.12
N LEU A 7 -8.99 -13.51 8.98
CA LEU A 7 -8.05 -13.59 7.86
C LEU A 7 -6.66 -13.14 8.31
N LEU A 8 -6.56 -12.00 9.00
CA LEU A 8 -5.29 -11.52 9.52
C LEU A 8 -4.68 -12.51 10.53
N TYR A 9 -5.49 -13.07 11.43
CA TYR A 9 -5.02 -14.06 12.41
C TYR A 9 -4.43 -15.30 11.72
N ARG A 10 -5.11 -15.84 10.70
CA ARG A 10 -4.64 -16.99 9.92
C ARG A 10 -3.38 -16.66 9.14
N PHE A 11 -3.36 -15.51 8.48
CA PHE A 11 -2.20 -15.03 7.73
C PHE A 11 -0.94 -14.93 8.61
N LYS A 12 -1.04 -14.38 9.82
CA LYS A 12 0.08 -14.30 10.78
C LYS A 12 0.65 -15.67 11.20
N ARG A 13 -0.11 -16.75 10.99
CA ARG A 13 0.32 -18.14 11.28
C ARG A 13 0.86 -18.87 10.05
N GLY A 14 1.10 -18.16 8.94
CA GLY A 14 1.66 -18.71 7.71
C GLY A 14 0.64 -19.30 6.74
N ASP A 15 -0.65 -19.00 6.93
CA ASP A 15 -1.71 -19.45 6.03
C ASP A 15 -1.73 -18.64 4.74
N ALA A 16 -1.21 -19.21 3.65
CA ALA A 16 -1.15 -18.57 2.34
C ALA A 16 -2.54 -18.31 1.72
N ASP A 17 -3.53 -19.16 2.02
CA ASP A 17 -4.91 -18.93 1.57
C ASP A 17 -5.51 -17.68 2.23
N ALA A 18 -5.13 -17.40 3.48
CA ALA A 18 -5.56 -16.18 4.15
C ALA A 18 -5.03 -14.92 3.45
N LEU A 19 -3.77 -14.92 3.01
CA LEU A 19 -3.21 -13.82 2.21
C LEU A 19 -3.97 -13.63 0.90
N ARG A 20 -4.23 -14.73 0.18
CA ARG A 20 -5.02 -14.70 -1.07
C ARG A 20 -6.40 -14.09 -0.84
N ARG A 21 -7.11 -14.50 0.20
CA ARG A 21 -8.45 -13.95 0.52
C ARG A 21 -8.41 -12.47 0.89
N ILE A 22 -7.35 -12.00 1.56
CA ILE A 22 -7.16 -10.57 1.83
C ILE A 22 -6.95 -9.83 0.50
N TYR A 23 -6.12 -10.37 -0.40
CA TYR A 23 -5.87 -9.80 -1.71
C TYR A 23 -7.16 -9.65 -2.53
N GLU A 24 -7.86 -10.75 -2.80
CA GLU A 24 -9.11 -10.77 -3.58
C GLU A 24 -10.17 -9.82 -3.00
N LYS A 25 -10.24 -9.70 -1.66
CA LYS A 25 -11.21 -8.84 -0.99
C LYS A 25 -10.94 -7.35 -1.20
N TYR A 26 -9.68 -6.94 -1.30
CA TYR A 26 -9.30 -5.53 -1.32
C TYR A 26 -8.69 -5.06 -2.64
N GLU A 27 -8.38 -5.94 -3.59
CA GLU A 27 -7.71 -5.61 -4.85
C GLU A 27 -8.41 -4.46 -5.59
N VAL A 28 -9.73 -4.56 -5.82
CA VAL A 28 -10.48 -3.57 -6.60
C VAL A 28 -10.46 -2.21 -5.91
N TYR A 29 -10.64 -2.19 -4.59
CA TYR A 29 -10.64 -0.97 -3.82
C TYR A 29 -9.27 -0.30 -3.81
N LEU A 30 -8.21 -1.07 -3.57
CA LEU A 30 -6.84 -0.55 -3.50
C LEU A 30 -6.32 -0.12 -4.86
N LEU A 31 -6.66 -0.85 -5.92
CA LEU A 31 -6.37 -0.47 -7.29
C LEU A 31 -7.09 0.83 -7.66
N THR A 32 -8.34 1.01 -7.23
CA THR A 32 -9.07 2.28 -7.41
C THR A 32 -8.36 3.45 -6.72
N VAL A 33 -7.88 3.24 -5.48
CA VAL A 33 -7.12 4.26 -4.74
C VAL A 33 -5.82 4.61 -5.47
N ALA A 34 -5.02 3.61 -5.85
CA ALA A 34 -3.76 3.84 -6.55
C ALA A 34 -3.96 4.53 -7.91
N THR A 35 -4.97 4.08 -8.67
CA THR A 35 -5.31 4.67 -9.98
C THR A 35 -5.75 6.12 -9.85
N ALA A 36 -6.53 6.46 -8.81
CA ALA A 36 -6.93 7.83 -8.54
C ALA A 36 -5.75 8.76 -8.20
N LEU A 37 -4.68 8.23 -7.62
CA LEU A 37 -3.47 8.99 -7.27
C LEU A 37 -2.48 9.09 -8.44
N LEU A 38 -2.31 8.02 -9.21
CA LEU A 38 -1.27 7.91 -10.25
C LEU A 38 -1.76 8.26 -11.65
N ASN A 39 -3.07 8.19 -11.89
CA ASN A 39 -3.70 8.34 -13.21
C ASN A 39 -3.06 7.44 -14.28
N ASP A 40 -2.62 6.25 -13.87
CA ASP A 40 -1.86 5.28 -14.67
C ASP A 40 -2.16 3.90 -14.10
N ILE A 41 -2.85 3.06 -14.89
CA ILE A 41 -3.32 1.75 -14.44
C ILE A 41 -2.15 0.80 -14.20
N GLY A 42 -1.14 0.79 -15.09
CA GLY A 42 0.00 -0.10 -14.94
C GLY A 42 0.81 0.24 -13.70
N ALA A 43 1.07 1.53 -13.47
CA ALA A 43 1.75 1.96 -12.24
C ALA A 43 0.91 1.70 -10.97
N ALA A 44 -0.42 1.73 -11.07
CA ALA A 44 -1.31 1.40 -9.97
C ALA A 44 -1.28 -0.10 -9.63
N GLU A 45 -1.25 -0.97 -10.63
CA GLU A 45 -1.08 -2.42 -10.46
C GLU A 45 0.27 -2.74 -9.81
N ASP A 46 1.35 -2.12 -10.29
CA ASP A 46 2.68 -2.27 -9.71
C ASP A 46 2.70 -1.90 -8.23
N VAL A 47 2.13 -0.73 -7.87
CA VAL A 47 2.04 -0.28 -6.47
C VAL A 47 1.20 -1.24 -5.62
N LEU A 48 0.09 -1.75 -6.15
CA LEU A 48 -0.75 -2.72 -5.46
C LEU A 48 0.05 -3.99 -5.14
N HIS A 49 0.67 -4.60 -6.16
CA HIS A 49 1.43 -5.84 -6.02
C HIS A 49 2.58 -5.68 -5.05
N ASP A 50 3.37 -4.63 -5.21
CA ASP A 50 4.46 -4.26 -4.32
C ASP A 50 4.03 -4.09 -2.86
N SER A 51 2.86 -3.49 -2.65
CA SER A 51 2.29 -3.31 -1.31
C SER A 51 1.91 -4.64 -0.69
N PHE A 52 1.40 -5.59 -1.47
CA PHE A 52 1.05 -6.93 -1.00
C PHE A 52 2.28 -7.82 -0.77
N VAL A 53 3.34 -7.67 -1.55
CA VAL A 53 4.64 -8.32 -1.30
C VAL A 53 5.18 -7.85 0.05
N ALA A 54 5.26 -6.53 0.26
CA ALA A 54 5.72 -5.97 1.55
C ALA A 54 4.81 -6.38 2.71
N PHE A 55 3.49 -6.44 2.50
CA PHE A 55 2.55 -6.92 3.50
C PHE A 55 2.79 -8.39 3.86
N ALA A 56 3.05 -9.25 2.87
CA ALA A 56 3.37 -10.66 3.07
C ALA A 56 4.64 -10.84 3.92
N GLU A 57 5.69 -10.06 3.63
CA GLU A 57 6.96 -10.08 4.36
C GLU A 57 6.83 -9.58 5.81
N SER A 58 5.89 -8.68 6.07
CA SER A 58 5.66 -8.11 7.39
C SER A 58 4.71 -8.93 8.28
N ALA A 59 4.30 -10.13 7.88
CA ALA A 59 3.34 -10.99 8.60
C ALA A 59 3.55 -11.06 10.13
N HIS A 60 4.80 -11.23 10.57
CA HIS A 60 5.15 -11.35 11.99
C HIS A 60 5.29 -10.01 12.73
N LYS A 61 5.40 -8.90 12.00
CA LYS A 61 5.64 -7.56 12.54
C LYS A 61 4.37 -6.71 12.67
N ILE A 62 3.35 -7.00 11.87
CA ILE A 62 2.11 -6.21 11.82
C ILE A 62 1.44 -6.17 13.20
N ARG A 63 1.30 -4.97 13.77
CA ARG A 63 0.51 -4.71 14.98
C ARG A 63 -0.74 -3.93 14.60
N LEU A 64 -1.71 -4.64 14.04
CA LEU A 64 -2.95 -4.03 13.58
C LEU A 64 -3.87 -3.71 14.76
N GLU A 65 -3.82 -2.47 15.25
CA GLU A 65 -4.77 -1.95 16.23
C GLU A 65 -6.07 -1.42 15.57
N GLY A 66 -6.04 -1.20 14.25
CA GLY A 66 -7.14 -0.63 13.46
C GLY A 66 -7.77 -1.58 12.43
N ASN A 67 -8.40 -0.98 11.41
CA ASN A 67 -9.05 -1.71 10.31
C ASN A 67 -8.04 -2.09 9.21
N LEU A 68 -8.05 -3.37 8.80
CA LEU A 68 -7.17 -3.90 7.75
C LEU A 68 -7.29 -3.13 6.44
N ARG A 69 -8.52 -2.75 6.07
CA ARG A 69 -8.79 -1.94 4.88
C ARG A 69 -8.04 -0.60 4.91
N SER A 70 -8.13 0.11 6.03
CA SER A 70 -7.50 1.42 6.20
C SER A 70 -5.98 1.30 6.19
N PHE A 71 -5.44 0.28 6.85
CA PHE A 71 -4.01 0.01 6.84
C PHE A 71 -3.48 -0.22 5.42
N LEU A 72 -4.10 -1.12 4.65
CA LEU A 72 -3.69 -1.41 3.28
C LEU A 72 -3.83 -0.17 2.37
N ALA A 73 -4.90 0.61 2.54
CA ALA A 73 -5.09 1.85 1.80
C ALA A 73 -3.97 2.86 2.08
N THR A 74 -3.55 3.01 3.35
CA THR A 74 -2.42 3.86 3.72
C THR A 74 -1.11 3.39 3.08
N CYS A 75 -0.83 2.08 3.11
CA CYS A 75 0.36 1.54 2.46
C CYS A 75 0.40 1.86 0.95
N VAL A 76 -0.72 1.62 0.27
CA VAL A 76 -0.87 1.89 -1.17
C VAL A 76 -0.76 3.39 -1.49
N ALA A 77 -1.39 4.25 -0.68
CA ALA A 77 -1.33 5.70 -0.87
C ALA A 77 0.11 6.23 -0.68
N ASN A 78 0.79 5.81 0.39
CA ASN A 78 2.18 6.20 0.65
C ASN A 78 3.10 5.82 -0.51
N ARG A 79 2.96 4.59 -1.01
CA ARG A 79 3.78 4.09 -2.13
C ARG A 79 3.42 4.76 -3.45
N SER A 80 2.16 5.10 -3.68
CA SER A 80 1.74 5.94 -4.82
C SER A 80 2.39 7.32 -4.76
N HIS A 81 2.42 7.96 -3.59
CA HIS A 81 3.12 9.23 -3.40
C HIS A 81 4.63 9.10 -3.63
N ASP A 82 5.26 7.98 -3.25
CA ASP A 82 6.67 7.72 -3.57
C ASP A 82 6.92 7.66 -5.08
N VAL A 83 6.06 6.97 -5.83
CA VAL A 83 6.12 6.92 -7.29
C VAL A 83 5.99 8.32 -7.88
N MET A 84 5.02 9.13 -7.41
CA MET A 84 4.86 10.52 -7.84
C MET A 84 6.10 11.36 -7.53
N ARG A 85 6.66 11.23 -6.31
CA ARG A 85 7.88 11.94 -5.92
C ARG A 85 9.08 11.59 -6.81
N LYS A 86 9.21 10.31 -7.18
CA LYS A 86 10.27 9.84 -8.10
C LYS A 86 10.06 10.39 -9.52
N ARG A 87 8.83 10.38 -10.04
CA ARG A 87 8.47 11.00 -11.34
C ARG A 87 8.83 12.48 -11.35
N SER A 88 8.51 13.21 -10.27
CA SER A 88 8.80 14.65 -10.14
C SER A 88 10.29 14.99 -10.02
N ARG A 89 11.14 14.05 -9.62
CA ARG A 89 12.59 14.24 -9.49
C ARG A 89 13.36 13.89 -10.77
N ASN A 90 12.71 13.26 -11.76
CA ASN A 90 13.30 12.97 -13.05
C ASN A 90 12.72 13.94 -14.11
N PRO A 91 13.37 15.08 -14.37
CA PRO A 91 12.77 16.20 -15.10
C PRO A 91 12.55 15.97 -16.61
N GLU A 92 12.92 14.82 -17.18
CA GLU A 92 12.66 14.54 -18.61
C GLU A 92 11.18 14.28 -18.93
N SER A 93 10.28 14.24 -17.94
CA SER A 93 8.86 13.97 -18.16
C SER A 93 7.93 14.73 -17.21
N LEU A 94 8.02 16.07 -17.14
CA LEU A 94 7.13 16.86 -16.27
C LEU A 94 6.54 18.07 -16.97
N ASN A 95 5.27 17.93 -17.36
CA ASN A 95 4.34 19.04 -17.24
C ASN A 95 3.03 18.52 -16.64
N LYS A 96 2.81 18.87 -15.36
CA LYS A 96 1.56 19.38 -14.76
C LYS A 96 1.19 18.73 -13.42
N ALA A 97 1.22 19.60 -12.39
CA ALA A 97 0.35 19.67 -11.19
C ALA A 97 0.39 18.48 -10.19
N ALA A 98 0.28 18.65 -8.87
CA ALA A 98 0.27 19.80 -7.97
C ALA A 98 0.52 19.26 -6.54
N MET A 99 0.89 20.18 -5.65
CA MET A 99 1.09 20.00 -4.21
C MET A 99 -0.06 19.25 -3.51
N PHE A 100 0.30 18.31 -2.63
CA PHE A 100 -0.41 18.07 -1.38
C PHE A 100 0.63 17.78 -0.28
N THR A 101 0.76 18.74 0.64
CA THR A 101 1.50 18.60 1.89
C THR A 101 0.62 17.91 2.93
N CYS A 102 1.19 17.01 3.71
CA CYS A 102 1.05 17.05 5.16
C CYS A 102 2.22 16.30 5.83
N ASP A 103 2.95 17.10 6.60
CA ASP A 103 3.86 16.80 7.71
C ASP A 103 5.23 16.14 7.49
N GLU A 104 6.24 16.91 7.90
CA GLU A 104 7.63 16.54 8.06
C GLU A 104 7.80 15.52 9.20
N LYS A 105 8.49 14.40 8.91
CA LYS A 105 9.81 14.11 9.49
C LYS A 105 10.61 13.25 8.54
N GLY A 106 11.85 13.70 8.31
CA GLY A 106 12.77 13.14 7.32
C GLY A 106 13.28 11.75 7.67
N SER A 107 13.47 10.98 6.60
CA SER A 107 14.58 10.08 6.30
C SER A 107 15.04 9.10 7.39
N GLU A 108 14.58 7.85 7.26
CA GLU A 108 15.43 6.65 7.26
C GLU A 108 14.76 5.58 6.36
N PRO A 109 15.51 4.84 5.52
CA PRO A 109 14.94 3.84 4.62
C PRO A 109 14.75 2.52 5.39
N ASP A 110 13.89 2.51 6.40
CA ASP A 110 13.71 1.33 7.23
C ASP A 110 12.31 0.75 7.03
N VAL A 111 12.30 -0.27 6.17
CA VAL A 111 11.54 -1.52 6.30
C VAL A 111 10.19 -1.36 6.98
N CYS A 112 9.12 -1.38 6.18
CA CYS A 112 7.72 -1.58 6.56
C CYS A 112 7.52 -2.15 7.99
N LEU A 113 7.54 -1.25 8.96
CA LEU A 113 7.08 -1.41 10.32
C LEU A 113 6.00 -0.36 10.49
N PHE A 114 4.81 -0.70 10.02
CA PHE A 114 3.56 -0.04 10.39
C PHE A 114 2.77 -0.99 11.28
#